data_AF-A0ABD3PP37-F1
#
_entry.id   AF-A0ABD3PP37-F1
#
_cell.length_a   1.000
_cell.length_b   1.000
_cell.length_c   1.000
_cell.angle_alpha   90.00
_cell.angle_beta   90.00
_cell.angle_gamma   90.00
#
_symmetry.space_group_name_H-M   'P 1'
#
loop_
_entity.id
_entity.type
_entity.pdbx_description
1 polymer ?
#
loop_
_entity_poly.entity_id
_entity_poly.type
_entity_poly.pdbx_seq_one_letter_code
_entity_poly.pdbx_strand_id
1 'polypeptide(L)'
;MSLVPGPSTPQLPTTAPSNDGSIVLDALPYVEQPDPHYEQQAISLIEAELANSSSELGEHPSLSGRLLPHSSLNKHVNNAPLASAAYDSLLKRQESGQPAQFTEWHHNHHNGRSDNASLKIQYEHHRLHLSNLDLHSTLCTPHHYQRYHSLLENSYVIPQSKLLEAQRLKVDGINASRMEEQQAAYSQMGVLRGKIAGLVEKNGRLDGAVERLEKELETLRGE
;
A
#
# COMPACT_ATOMS: atom_id res chain seq x y z
N MET A 1 44.03 28.16 21.98
CA MET A 1 42.85 28.99 21.69
C MET A 1 42.33 28.58 20.33
N SER A 2 41.30 27.72 20.29
CA SER A 2 40.73 27.18 19.04
C SER A 2 39.27 27.63 18.99
N LEU A 3 38.93 28.39 17.95
CA LEU A 3 37.59 28.92 17.70
C LEU A 3 36.70 27.79 17.16
N VAL A 4 35.59 27.52 17.86
CA VAL A 4 34.54 26.60 17.43
C VAL A 4 33.61 27.37 16.47
N PRO A 5 33.34 26.88 15.25
CA PRO A 5 32.34 27.48 14.38
C PRO A 5 30.93 27.14 14.90
N GLY A 6 30.11 28.18 15.07
CA GLY A 6 28.72 28.05 15.53
C GLY A 6 27.79 27.43 14.49
N PRO A 7 26.58 27.00 14.91
CA PRO A 7 25.61 26.36 14.03
C PRO A 7 25.11 27.33 12.96
N SER A 8 25.09 26.84 11.72
CA SER A 8 24.55 27.51 10.54
C SER A 8 23.06 27.81 10.72
N THR A 9 22.72 29.10 10.72
CA THR A 9 21.35 29.61 10.61
C THR A 9 20.61 28.97 9.44
N PRO A 10 19.36 28.52 9.61
CA PRO A 10 18.54 28.07 8.49
C PRO A 10 18.25 29.26 7.58
N GLN A 11 18.81 29.22 6.36
CA GLN A 11 18.45 30.16 5.31
C GLN A 11 17.02 29.83 4.85
N LEU A 12 16.11 30.80 4.99
CA LEU A 12 14.81 30.73 4.34
C LEU A 12 15.04 30.59 2.82
N PRO A 13 14.38 29.63 2.13
CA PRO A 13 14.30 29.67 0.68
C PRO A 13 13.56 30.95 0.29
N THR A 14 14.30 31.90 -0.27
CA THR A 14 13.76 33.13 -0.82
C THR A 14 13.28 32.82 -2.23
N THR A 15 12.17 32.09 -2.36
CA THR A 15 11.53 31.86 -3.66
C THR A 15 10.70 33.09 -4.01
N ALA A 16 11.28 33.96 -4.83
CA ALA A 16 10.49 34.90 -5.63
C ALA A 16 9.45 34.10 -6.44
N PRO A 17 8.23 34.63 -6.68
CA PRO A 17 7.25 33.94 -7.51
C PRO A 17 7.74 33.95 -8.97
N SER A 18 8.43 32.89 -9.37
CA SER A 18 8.63 32.56 -10.77
C SER A 18 7.27 32.21 -11.36
N ASN A 19 6.81 33.01 -12.32
CA ASN A 19 5.65 32.78 -13.19
C ASN A 19 5.86 31.57 -14.14
N ASP A 20 6.40 30.47 -13.63
CA ASP A 20 6.24 29.19 -14.30
C ASP A 20 4.86 28.68 -13.91
N GLY A 21 4.06 28.24 -14.88
CA GLY A 21 2.71 27.69 -14.67
C GLY A 21 2.68 26.38 -13.86
N SER A 22 3.64 26.16 -12.97
CA SER A 22 3.64 25.12 -11.96
C SER A 22 2.53 25.43 -10.95
N ILE A 23 1.44 24.68 -11.05
CA ILE A 23 0.41 24.64 -10.02
C ILE A 23 1.07 24.12 -8.76
N VAL A 24 1.38 25.01 -7.82
CA VAL A 24 1.89 24.64 -6.50
C VAL A 24 0.70 24.14 -5.69
N LEU A 25 0.62 22.82 -5.54
CA LEU A 25 -0.35 22.17 -4.67
C LEU A 25 0.24 22.14 -3.26
N ASP A 26 -0.17 23.09 -2.41
CA ASP A 26 0.21 23.13 -1.00
C ASP A 26 -1.03 22.88 -0.14
N ALA A 27 -1.01 21.79 0.62
CA ALA A 27 -2.04 21.42 1.58
C ALA A 27 -1.33 20.95 2.87
N LEU A 28 -1.76 21.45 4.03
CA LEU A 28 -1.06 21.29 5.31
C LEU A 28 -1.84 20.38 6.29
N PRO A 29 -1.87 19.05 6.06
CA PRO A 29 -2.72 18.11 6.81
C PRO A 29 -2.46 18.03 8.31
N TYR A 30 -1.27 18.40 8.81
CA TYR A 30 -0.99 18.32 10.25
C TYR A 30 -1.48 19.55 11.03
N VAL A 31 -1.74 20.67 10.34
CA VAL A 31 -2.04 21.95 11.01
C VAL A 31 -3.45 22.43 10.69
N GLU A 32 -3.95 22.11 9.49
CA GLU A 32 -5.35 22.36 9.15
C GLU A 32 -6.21 21.28 9.78
N GLN A 33 -7.06 21.66 10.73
CA GLN A 33 -8.13 20.78 11.21
C GLN A 33 -9.25 20.80 10.16
N PRO A 34 -9.45 19.71 9.39
CA PRO A 34 -10.51 19.70 8.39
C PRO A 34 -11.87 19.74 9.08
N ASP A 35 -12.76 20.58 8.58
CA ASP A 35 -14.18 20.50 8.92
C ASP A 35 -14.70 19.12 8.49
N PRO A 36 -15.43 18.38 9.35
CA PRO A 36 -16.05 17.10 8.99
C PRO A 36 -16.88 17.12 7.70
N HIS A 37 -17.37 18.29 7.27
CA HIS A 37 -18.19 18.43 6.05
C HIS A 37 -17.36 18.80 4.81
N TYR A 38 -16.09 19.17 4.98
CA TYR A 38 -15.21 19.59 3.89
C TYR A 38 -14.97 18.46 2.88
N GLU A 39 -14.78 17.22 3.36
CA GLU A 39 -14.54 16.06 2.50
C GLU A 39 -15.73 15.78 1.58
N GLN A 40 -16.96 15.80 2.12
CA GLN A 40 -18.18 15.56 1.34
C GLN A 40 -18.39 16.64 0.27
N GLN A 41 -18.12 17.90 0.62
CA GLN A 41 -18.20 19.00 -0.33
C GLN A 41 -17.13 18.89 -1.42
N ALA A 42 -15.89 18.55 -1.06
CA ALA A 42 -14.80 18.35 -2.01
C ALA A 42 -15.12 17.20 -2.98
N ILE A 43 -15.63 16.08 -2.49
CA ILE A 43 -16.07 14.95 -3.32
C ILE A 43 -17.16 15.39 -4.29
N SER A 44 -18.19 16.11 -3.85
CA SER A 44 -19.27 16.57 -4.72
C SER A 44 -18.77 17.47 -5.85
N LEU A 45 -17.80 18.35 -5.57
CA LEU A 45 -17.18 19.20 -6.59
C LEU A 45 -16.32 18.38 -7.57
N ILE A 46 -15.58 17.40 -7.06
CA ILE A 46 -14.79 16.48 -7.90
C ILE A 46 -15.71 15.67 -8.83
N GLU A 47 -16.85 15.17 -8.33
CA GLU A 47 -17.82 14.44 -9.13
C GLU A 47 -18.45 15.32 -10.23
N ALA A 48 -18.77 16.57 -9.91
CA ALA A 48 -19.28 17.53 -10.89
C ALA A 48 -18.25 17.81 -12.00
N GLU A 49 -16.97 17.99 -11.65
CA GLU A 49 -15.88 18.15 -12.62
C GLU A 49 -15.65 16.87 -13.44
N LEU A 50 -15.69 15.70 -12.81
CA LEU A 50 -15.57 14.43 -13.51
C LEU A 50 -16.71 14.20 -14.52
N ALA A 51 -17.94 14.59 -14.18
CA ALA A 51 -19.08 14.53 -15.09
C ALA A 51 -18.91 15.45 -16.30
N ASN A 52 -18.24 16.59 -16.12
CA ASN A 52 -17.91 17.52 -17.20
C ASN A 52 -16.68 17.07 -18.01
N SER A 53 -15.76 16.32 -17.41
CA SER A 53 -14.58 15.79 -18.08
C SER A 53 -14.91 14.51 -18.84
N SER A 54 -15.27 14.62 -20.12
CA SER A 54 -15.39 13.48 -21.04
C SER A 54 -14.01 12.97 -21.48
N SER A 55 -13.11 12.65 -20.54
CA SER A 55 -11.83 12.00 -20.87
C SER A 55 -12.01 10.49 -20.85
N GLU A 56 -11.94 9.89 -22.03
CA GLU A 56 -11.76 8.46 -22.20
C GLU A 56 -10.59 8.00 -21.32
N LEU A 57 -10.87 7.12 -20.35
CA LEU A 57 -9.86 6.43 -19.56
C LEU A 57 -9.01 5.59 -20.52
N GLY A 58 -7.96 6.18 -21.07
CA GLY A 58 -6.87 5.44 -21.69
C GLY A 58 -6.34 4.48 -20.64
N GLU A 59 -6.43 3.17 -20.91
CA GLU A 59 -5.87 2.13 -20.05
C GLU A 59 -4.44 2.52 -19.65
N HIS A 60 -4.16 2.55 -18.35
CA HIS A 60 -2.82 2.83 -17.85
C HIS A 60 -1.84 1.81 -18.46
N PRO A 61 -0.81 2.23 -19.23
CA PRO A 61 0.07 1.31 -19.94
C PRO A 61 0.83 0.35 -19.00
N SER A 62 0.92 0.70 -17.72
CA SER A 62 1.51 -0.13 -16.65
C SER A 62 0.62 -1.27 -16.16
N LEU A 63 -0.70 -1.24 -16.41
CA LEU A 63 -1.64 -2.30 -16.02
C LEU A 63 -1.81 -3.36 -17.13
N SER A 64 -1.74 -2.95 -18.39
CA SER A 64 -1.86 -3.85 -19.55
C SER A 64 -0.75 -4.90 -19.57
N GLY A 65 0.45 -4.59 -19.05
CA GLY A 65 1.58 -5.54 -18.99
C GLY A 65 1.50 -6.61 -17.88
N ARG A 66 0.71 -6.41 -16.82
CA ARG A 66 0.61 -7.37 -15.68
C ARG A 66 -0.55 -8.35 -15.82
N LEU A 67 -1.57 -8.02 -16.61
CA LEU A 67 -2.75 -8.87 -16.81
C LEU A 67 -2.61 -9.84 -17.99
N LEU A 68 -1.56 -9.69 -18.81
CA LEU A 68 -1.20 -10.62 -19.88
C LEU A 68 -0.09 -11.55 -19.40
N PRO A 69 -0.41 -12.77 -18.93
CA PRO A 69 0.60 -13.74 -18.54
C PRO A 69 1.36 -14.25 -19.78
N HIS A 70 2.54 -13.69 -20.01
CA HIS A 70 3.57 -14.29 -20.84
C HIS A 70 4.20 -15.50 -20.12
N SER A 71 3.46 -16.61 -20.02
CA SER A 71 4.05 -17.94 -19.83
C SER A 71 3.13 -19.01 -20.39
N SER A 72 3.39 -19.41 -21.64
CA SER A 72 2.62 -20.42 -22.36
C SER A 72 2.86 -21.86 -21.88
N LEU A 73 3.69 -22.10 -20.84
CA LEU A 73 4.02 -23.46 -20.38
C LEU A 73 3.34 -23.88 -19.05
N ASN A 74 2.96 -22.95 -18.17
CA ASN A 74 2.45 -23.29 -16.82
C ASN A 74 0.95 -23.08 -16.63
N LYS A 75 0.23 -22.54 -17.62
CA LYS A 75 -1.22 -22.29 -17.53
C LYS A 75 -2.08 -23.56 -17.40
N HIS A 76 -1.57 -24.73 -17.76
CA HIS A 76 -2.34 -25.98 -17.69
C HIS A 76 -2.12 -26.76 -16.40
N VAL A 77 -1.09 -26.43 -15.60
CA VAL A 77 -0.82 -27.15 -14.34
C VAL A 77 -1.66 -26.58 -13.19
N ASN A 78 -1.89 -25.26 -13.18
CA ASN A 78 -2.63 -24.61 -12.10
C ASN A 78 -4.13 -24.44 -12.36
N ASN A 79 -4.59 -24.61 -13.61
CA ASN A 79 -6.00 -24.52 -14.01
C ASN A 79 -6.62 -25.86 -14.40
N ALA A 80 -6.01 -27.00 -14.05
CA ALA A 80 -6.64 -28.29 -14.25
C ALA A 80 -7.58 -28.57 -13.06
N PRO A 81 -8.92 -28.38 -13.19
CA PRO A 81 -9.87 -28.88 -12.19
C PRO A 81 -9.74 -30.40 -12.00
N LEU A 82 -9.10 -31.09 -12.97
CA LEU A 82 -8.72 -32.49 -12.86
C LEU A 82 -7.75 -32.77 -11.71
N ALA A 83 -6.85 -31.84 -11.34
CA ALA A 83 -5.86 -32.07 -10.28
C ALA A 83 -6.47 -31.89 -8.88
N SER A 84 -7.29 -30.85 -8.66
CA SER A 84 -7.94 -30.64 -7.36
C SER A 84 -9.06 -31.65 -7.12
N ALA A 85 -9.92 -31.91 -8.11
CA ALA A 85 -10.99 -32.89 -7.97
C ALA A 85 -10.44 -34.32 -7.85
N ALA A 86 -9.35 -34.66 -8.57
CA ALA A 86 -8.67 -35.94 -8.38
C ALA A 86 -8.05 -36.03 -6.99
N TYR A 87 -7.37 -34.98 -6.52
CA TYR A 87 -6.80 -34.94 -5.16
C TYR A 87 -7.88 -35.09 -4.09
N ASP A 88 -8.99 -34.37 -4.19
CA ASP A 88 -10.14 -34.47 -3.26
C ASP A 88 -10.77 -35.88 -3.29
N SER A 89 -10.87 -36.48 -4.47
CA SER A 89 -11.35 -37.86 -4.62
C SER A 89 -10.38 -38.89 -4.04
N LEU A 90 -9.08 -38.60 -4.03
CA LEU A 90 -8.02 -39.44 -3.46
C LEU A 90 -8.00 -39.31 -1.93
N LEU A 91 -8.20 -38.10 -1.40
CA LEU A 91 -8.28 -37.82 0.02
C LEU A 91 -9.50 -38.50 0.66
N LYS A 92 -10.70 -38.33 0.06
CA LYS A 92 -11.93 -39.02 0.50
C LYS A 92 -11.83 -40.55 0.43
N ARG A 93 -11.03 -41.06 -0.53
CA ARG A 93 -10.73 -42.49 -0.69
C ARG A 93 -9.78 -43.02 0.39
N GLN A 94 -8.78 -42.23 0.76
CA GLN A 94 -7.84 -42.58 1.83
C GLN A 94 -8.51 -42.55 3.21
N GLU A 95 -9.40 -41.58 3.46
CA GLU A 95 -10.17 -41.45 4.71
C GLU A 95 -11.21 -42.56 4.90
N SER A 96 -11.78 -43.08 3.80
CA SER A 96 -12.79 -44.15 3.84
C SER A 96 -12.19 -45.56 4.00
N GLY A 97 -10.87 -45.72 3.93
CA GLY A 97 -10.17 -47.00 4.11
C GLY A 97 -10.51 -48.08 3.06
N GLN A 98 -11.26 -47.73 2.01
CA GLN A 98 -11.67 -48.64 0.95
C GLN A 98 -10.53 -48.75 -0.08
N PRO A 99 -10.11 -49.98 -0.49
CA PRO A 99 -9.14 -50.12 -1.56
C PRO A 99 -9.70 -49.49 -2.84
N ALA A 100 -8.83 -48.90 -3.66
CA ALA A 100 -9.23 -48.26 -4.90
C ALA A 100 -10.06 -49.22 -5.77
N GLN A 101 -11.37 -49.03 -5.80
CA GLN A 101 -12.19 -49.66 -6.82
C GLN A 101 -11.81 -49.00 -8.14
N PHE A 102 -11.12 -49.79 -8.97
CA PHE A 102 -10.82 -49.42 -10.33
C PHE A 102 -12.16 -49.38 -11.05
N THR A 103 -12.69 -48.20 -11.34
CA THR A 103 -13.71 -48.06 -12.38
C THR A 103 -13.03 -48.33 -13.70
N GLU A 104 -12.99 -49.63 -14.05
CA GLU A 104 -12.58 -50.14 -15.35
C GLU A 104 -13.30 -49.31 -16.41
N TRP A 105 -12.55 -48.51 -17.17
CA TRP A 105 -13.01 -48.11 -18.49
C TRP A 105 -13.16 -49.41 -19.27
N HIS A 106 -14.38 -49.94 -19.34
CA HIS A 106 -14.68 -51.30 -19.77
C HIS A 106 -14.13 -51.58 -21.17
N HIS A 107 -12.93 -52.14 -21.23
CA HIS A 107 -12.46 -52.97 -22.33
C HIS A 107 -12.28 -54.37 -21.74
N ASN A 108 -13.10 -55.30 -22.23
CA ASN A 108 -13.11 -56.73 -21.88
C ASN A 108 -11.69 -57.26 -21.53
N HIS A 109 -11.39 -57.42 -20.24
CA HIS A 109 -10.20 -58.13 -19.79
C HIS A 109 -10.57 -59.18 -18.74
N HIS A 110 -10.04 -60.38 -18.93
CA HIS A 110 -10.30 -61.59 -18.15
C HIS A 110 -10.17 -61.41 -16.61
N ASN A 111 -11.24 -61.81 -15.91
CA ASN A 111 -11.49 -61.80 -14.46
C ASN A 111 -10.52 -62.67 -13.61
N GLY A 112 -9.22 -62.41 -13.62
CA GLY A 112 -8.29 -63.05 -12.67
C GLY A 112 -6.86 -62.53 -12.67
N ARG A 113 -6.44 -61.80 -13.72
CA ARG A 113 -5.15 -61.09 -13.74
C ARG A 113 -5.21 -59.70 -13.12
N SER A 114 -6.37 -59.04 -13.17
CA SER A 114 -6.59 -57.68 -12.65
C SER A 114 -6.45 -57.64 -11.11
N ASP A 115 -7.01 -58.63 -10.42
CA ASP A 115 -6.93 -58.72 -8.94
C ASP A 115 -5.50 -58.99 -8.44
N ASN A 116 -4.74 -59.81 -9.16
CA ASN A 116 -3.33 -60.05 -8.83
C ASN A 116 -2.46 -58.81 -9.08
N ALA A 117 -2.76 -58.02 -10.12
CA ALA A 117 -2.05 -56.78 -10.39
C ALA A 117 -2.39 -55.70 -9.34
N SER A 118 -3.65 -55.58 -8.94
CA SER A 118 -4.07 -54.61 -7.91
C SER A 118 -3.51 -54.96 -6.53
N LEU A 119 -3.51 -56.24 -6.13
CA LEU A 119 -2.86 -56.71 -4.91
C LEU A 119 -1.35 -56.46 -4.92
N LYS A 120 -0.68 -56.69 -6.06
CA LYS A 120 0.74 -56.36 -6.21
C LYS A 120 1.00 -54.87 -6.05
N ILE A 121 0.17 -54.01 -6.64
CA ILE A 121 0.29 -52.55 -6.50
C ILE A 121 0.12 -52.14 -5.03
N GLN A 122 -0.86 -52.69 -4.32
CA GLN A 122 -1.08 -52.41 -2.90
C GLN A 122 0.11 -52.86 -2.04
N TYR A 123 0.65 -54.05 -2.30
CA TYR A 123 1.82 -54.56 -1.60
C TYR A 123 3.05 -53.67 -1.83
N GLU A 124 3.32 -53.30 -3.08
CA GLU A 124 4.45 -52.41 -3.42
C GLU A 124 4.27 -51.02 -2.79
N HIS A 125 3.05 -50.47 -2.80
CA HIS A 125 2.75 -49.22 -2.11
C HIS A 125 3.01 -49.32 -0.60
N HIS A 126 2.55 -50.40 0.05
CA HIS A 126 2.79 -50.62 1.47
C HIS A 126 4.29 -50.78 1.77
N ARG A 127 5.03 -51.50 0.93
CA ARG A 127 6.48 -51.65 1.05
C ARG A 127 7.19 -50.29 0.95
N LEU A 128 6.82 -49.46 -0.03
CA LEU A 128 7.37 -48.11 -0.19
C LEU A 128 7.00 -47.20 0.98
N HIS A 129 5.77 -47.29 1.47
CA HIS A 129 5.32 -46.52 2.63
C HIS A 129 6.13 -46.87 3.88
N LEU A 130 6.33 -48.15 4.17
CA LEU A 130 7.17 -48.60 5.28
C LEU A 130 8.62 -48.11 5.11
N SER A 131 9.20 -48.27 3.91
CA SER A 131 10.54 -47.77 3.63
C SER A 131 10.65 -46.25 3.83
N ASN A 132 9.62 -45.48 3.46
CA ASN A 132 9.60 -44.04 3.68
C ASN A 132 9.44 -43.67 5.16
N LEU A 133 8.64 -44.43 5.93
CA LEU A 133 8.52 -44.24 7.37
C LEU A 133 9.84 -44.55 8.08
N ASP A 134 10.55 -45.60 7.65
CA ASP A 134 11.87 -45.94 8.18
C ASP A 134 12.89 -44.84 7.87
N LEU A 135 12.91 -44.33 6.64
CA LEU A 135 13.74 -43.18 6.26
C LEU A 135 13.37 -41.92 7.04
N HIS A 136 12.08 -41.66 7.23
CA HIS A 136 11.61 -40.49 7.97
C HIS A 136 11.94 -40.59 9.46
N SER A 137 11.78 -41.76 10.08
CA SER A 137 12.14 -41.97 11.48
C SER A 137 13.64 -41.83 11.73
N THR A 138 14.47 -42.21 10.76
CA THR A 138 15.94 -42.09 10.85
C THR A 138 16.45 -40.69 10.54
N LEU A 139 15.88 -40.00 9.55
CA LEU A 139 16.38 -38.69 9.08
C LEU A 139 15.64 -37.50 9.69
N CYS A 140 14.33 -37.59 9.85
CA CYS A 140 13.47 -36.52 10.36
C CYS A 140 13.31 -36.61 11.87
N THR A 141 14.44 -36.49 12.56
CA THR A 141 14.46 -36.39 14.03
C THR A 141 13.87 -35.07 14.49
N PRO A 142 13.37 -34.96 15.75
CA PRO A 142 12.93 -33.68 16.31
C PRO A 142 13.97 -32.56 16.18
N HIS A 143 15.26 -32.93 16.23
CA HIS A 143 16.37 -32.00 16.03
C HIS A 143 16.44 -31.45 14.60
N HIS A 144 16.12 -32.25 13.59
CA HIS A 144 16.05 -31.80 12.19
C HIS A 144 14.97 -30.72 12.00
N TYR A 145 13.78 -30.92 12.59
CA TYR A 145 12.70 -29.93 12.55
C TYR A 145 13.05 -28.65 13.30
N GLN A 146 13.66 -28.75 14.48
CA GLN A 146 14.14 -27.59 15.23
C GLN A 146 15.17 -26.80 14.42
N ARG A 147 16.11 -27.48 13.75
CA ARG A 147 17.08 -26.83 12.87
C ARG A 147 16.40 -26.12 11.71
N TYR A 148 15.45 -26.77 11.04
CA TYR A 148 14.70 -26.14 9.95
C TYR A 148 13.89 -24.92 10.44
N HIS A 149 13.24 -25.03 11.59
CA HIS A 149 12.53 -23.91 12.22
C HIS A 149 13.46 -22.73 12.51
N SER A 150 14.63 -23.01 13.12
CA SER A 150 15.64 -21.98 13.37
C SER A 150 16.18 -21.35 12.08
N LEU A 151 16.28 -22.12 10.99
CA LEU A 151 16.68 -21.59 9.69
C LEU A 151 15.64 -20.60 9.20
N LEU A 152 14.36 -20.99 9.17
CA LEU A 152 13.27 -20.12 8.72
C LEU A 152 13.15 -18.84 9.54
N GLU A 153 13.28 -18.96 10.85
CA GLU A 153 13.23 -17.82 11.77
C GLU A 153 14.37 -16.83 11.48
N ASN A 154 15.59 -17.34 11.35
CA ASN A 154 16.79 -16.52 11.11
C ASN A 154 16.89 -15.98 9.67
N SER A 155 16.39 -16.70 8.67
CA SER A 155 16.51 -16.29 7.26
C SER A 155 15.36 -15.39 6.79
N TYR A 156 14.16 -15.54 7.36
CA TYR A 156 12.98 -14.83 6.90
C TYR A 156 12.37 -13.93 7.97
N VAL A 157 12.00 -14.50 9.12
CA VAL A 157 11.20 -13.78 10.12
C VAL A 157 11.99 -12.62 10.73
N ILE A 158 13.19 -12.88 11.23
CA ILE A 158 14.02 -11.88 11.92
C ILE A 158 14.49 -10.77 10.95
N PRO A 159 15.00 -11.06 9.74
CA PRO A 159 15.38 -10.00 8.81
C PRO A 159 14.19 -9.14 8.36
N GLN A 160 13.03 -9.76 8.13
CA GLN A 160 11.84 -9.04 7.69
C GLN A 160 11.28 -8.13 8.80
N SER A 161 11.28 -8.59 10.06
CA SER A 161 10.87 -7.75 11.18
C SER A 161 11.80 -6.54 11.35
N LYS A 162 13.12 -6.74 11.25
CA LYS A 162 14.11 -5.64 11.30
C LYS A 162 13.94 -4.65 10.15
N LEU A 163 13.65 -5.14 8.94
CA LEU A 163 13.41 -4.28 7.78
C LEU A 163 12.14 -3.44 7.97
N LEU A 164 11.06 -4.05 8.49
CA LEU A 164 9.82 -3.33 8.79
C LEU A 164 10.04 -2.26 9.87
N GLU A 165 10.79 -2.57 10.92
CA GLU A 165 11.13 -1.61 11.97
C GLU A 165 11.95 -0.43 11.41
N ALA A 166 12.97 -0.71 10.58
CA ALA A 166 13.74 0.34 9.91
C ALA A 166 12.87 1.22 9.00
N GLN A 167 11.91 0.62 8.29
CA GLN A 167 10.96 1.37 7.46
C GLN A 167 10.02 2.23 8.30
N ARG A 168 9.51 1.70 9.42
CA ARG A 168 8.68 2.48 10.37
C ARG A 168 9.43 3.70 10.87
N LEU A 169 10.65 3.52 11.38
CA LEU A 169 11.48 4.64 11.87
C LEU A 169 11.74 5.68 10.77
N LYS A 170 11.94 5.24 9.53
CA LYS A 170 12.11 6.16 8.39
C LYS A 170 10.83 6.94 8.10
N VAL A 171 9.68 6.29 8.10
CA VAL A 171 8.38 6.94 7.89
C VAL A 171 8.08 7.92 9.03
N ASP A 172 8.34 7.51 10.28
CA ASP A 172 8.15 8.35 11.46
C ASP A 172 9.05 9.59 11.40
N GLY A 173 10.31 9.43 10.98
CA GLY A 173 11.22 10.56 10.77
C GLY A 173 10.74 11.53 9.68
N ILE A 174 10.21 11.01 8.57
CA ILE A 174 9.61 11.84 7.50
C ILE A 174 8.38 12.59 8.02
N ASN A 175 7.51 11.90 8.74
CA ASN A 175 6.30 12.51 9.30
C ASN A 175 6.64 13.58 10.34
N ALA A 176 7.66 13.35 11.17
CA ALA A 176 8.14 14.34 12.13
C ALA A 176 8.70 15.59 11.44
N SER A 177 9.56 15.43 10.44
CA SER A 177 10.08 16.56 9.65
C SER A 177 8.95 17.34 8.97
N ARG A 178 8.01 16.62 8.34
CA ARG A 178 6.85 17.24 7.68
C ARG A 178 5.99 18.01 8.68
N MET A 179 5.77 17.48 9.88
CA MET A 179 5.01 18.17 10.92
C MET A 179 5.72 19.46 11.38
N GLU A 180 7.04 19.42 11.58
CA GLU A 180 7.84 20.61 11.95
C GLU A 180 7.79 21.70 10.87
N GLU A 181 7.99 21.30 9.60
CA GLU A 181 7.93 22.20 8.44
C GLU A 181 6.55 22.87 8.31
N GLN A 182 5.47 22.09 8.42
CA GLN A 182 4.11 22.62 8.33
C GLN A 182 3.79 23.56 9.49
N GLN A 183 4.20 23.21 10.71
CA GLN A 183 3.99 24.07 11.88
C GLN A 183 4.74 25.41 11.74
N ALA A 184 5.97 25.36 11.22
CA ALA A 184 6.76 26.56 10.95
C ALA A 184 6.07 27.44 9.88
N ALA A 185 5.63 26.85 8.77
CA ALA A 185 4.92 27.56 7.71
C ALA A 185 3.61 28.20 8.23
N TYR A 186 2.82 27.45 9.00
CA TYR A 186 1.57 27.94 9.57
C TYR A 186 1.78 29.11 10.54
N SER A 187 2.83 29.06 11.36
CA SER A 187 3.16 30.18 12.25
C SER A 187 3.48 31.47 11.47
N GLN A 188 4.17 31.36 10.35
CA GLN A 188 4.46 32.49 9.46
C GLN A 188 3.18 32.99 8.78
N MET A 189 2.30 32.09 8.34
CA MET A 189 0.98 32.46 7.81
C MET A 189 0.16 33.24 8.84
N GLY A 190 0.20 32.87 10.12
CA GLY A 190 -0.46 33.60 11.20
C GLY A 190 0.03 35.04 11.31
N VAL A 191 1.36 35.26 11.25
CA VAL A 191 1.96 36.60 11.25
C VAL A 191 1.53 37.40 10.02
N LEU A 192 1.54 36.79 8.83
CA LEU A 192 1.11 37.45 7.59
C LEU A 192 -0.38 37.81 7.62
N ARG A 193 -1.25 36.92 8.10
CA ARG A 193 -2.68 37.19 8.30
C ARG A 193 -2.90 38.39 9.24
N GLY A 194 -2.17 38.45 10.35
CA GLY A 194 -2.24 39.59 11.27
C GLY A 194 -1.80 40.91 10.61
N LYS A 195 -0.73 40.88 9.79
CA LYS A 195 -0.29 42.05 9.01
C LYS A 195 -1.34 42.49 8.00
N ILE A 196 -1.95 41.55 7.27
CA ILE A 196 -3.01 41.85 6.30
C ILE A 196 -4.22 42.48 7.00
N ALA A 197 -4.70 41.86 8.09
CA ALA A 197 -5.81 42.41 8.87
C ALA A 197 -5.51 43.84 9.36
N GLY A 198 -4.30 44.08 9.87
CA GLY A 198 -3.87 45.41 10.29
C GLY A 198 -3.75 46.43 9.14
N LEU A 199 -3.35 46.01 7.94
CA LEU A 199 -3.34 46.88 6.76
C LEU A 199 -4.76 47.22 6.30
N VAL A 200 -5.65 46.24 6.25
CA VAL A 200 -7.07 46.44 5.91
C VAL A 200 -7.74 47.40 6.89
N GLU A 201 -7.51 47.22 8.20
CA GLU A 201 -8.05 48.12 9.23
C GLU A 201 -7.50 49.55 9.08
N LYS A 202 -6.19 49.70 8.84
CA LYS A 202 -5.58 51.02 8.62
C LYS A 202 -6.15 51.71 7.39
N ASN A 203 -6.32 50.99 6.28
CA ASN A 203 -6.94 51.54 5.08
C ASN A 203 -8.38 51.98 5.36
N GLY A 204 -9.18 51.16 6.05
CA GLY A 204 -10.54 51.55 6.43
C GLY A 204 -10.59 52.79 7.33
N ARG A 205 -9.60 52.96 8.24
CA ARG A 205 -9.48 54.18 9.06
C ARG A 205 -9.08 55.40 8.22
N LEU A 206 -8.19 55.23 7.24
CA LEU A 206 -7.79 56.30 6.34
C LEU A 206 -8.97 56.73 5.45
N ASP A 207 -9.71 55.78 4.88
CA ASP A 207 -10.90 56.06 4.07
C ASP A 207 -11.94 56.86 4.89
N GLY A 208 -12.19 56.45 6.13
CA GLY A 208 -13.09 57.18 7.03
C GLY A 208 -12.58 58.56 7.45
N ALA A 209 -11.25 58.77 7.51
CA ALA A 209 -10.67 60.07 7.79
C ALA A 209 -10.74 61.00 6.57
N VAL A 210 -10.50 60.47 5.37
CA VAL A 210 -10.64 61.19 4.10
C VAL A 210 -12.08 61.66 3.94
N GLU A 211 -13.07 60.79 4.17
CA GLU A 211 -14.49 61.17 4.06
C GLU A 211 -14.89 62.31 5.01
N ARG A 212 -14.31 62.34 6.22
CA ARG A 212 -14.55 63.44 7.18
C ARG A 212 -13.91 64.74 6.71
N LEU A 213 -12.66 64.68 6.24
CA LEU A 213 -11.95 65.85 5.70
C LEU A 213 -12.66 66.40 4.45
N GLU A 214 -13.17 65.53 3.59
CA GLU A 214 -13.97 65.93 2.42
C GLU A 214 -15.26 66.64 2.85
N LYS A 215 -15.97 66.13 3.87
CA LYS A 215 -17.15 66.81 4.43
C LYS A 215 -16.82 68.17 5.03
N GLU A 216 -15.72 68.27 5.79
CA GLU A 216 -15.26 69.54 6.36
C GLU A 216 -14.89 70.55 5.26
N LEU A 217 -14.18 70.12 4.21
CA LEU A 217 -13.86 70.97 3.07
C LEU A 217 -15.11 71.45 2.33
N GLU A 218 -16.11 70.58 2.14
CA GLU A 218 -17.37 70.97 1.49
C GLU A 218 -18.11 72.02 2.33
N THR A 219 -18.12 71.88 3.67
CA THR A 219 -18.70 72.90 4.55
C THR A 219 -17.97 74.23 4.47
N LEU A 220 -16.64 74.23 4.46
CA LEU A 220 -15.82 75.44 4.35
C LEU A 220 -15.90 76.12 2.97
N ARG A 221 -16.26 75.37 1.93
CA ARG A 221 -16.43 75.89 0.56
C ARG A 221 -17.83 76.47 0.32
N GLY A 222 -18.80 76.05 1.12
CA GLY A 222 -20.17 76.54 1.09
C GLY A 222 -20.40 77.84 1.90
N GLU A 223 -19.45 78.22 2.76
CA GLU A 223 -19.36 79.53 3.42
C GLU A 223 -18.57 80.53 2.56
#